data_AF-D0LWT0-F1
#
_entry.id   AF-D0LWT0-F1
#
_cell.length_a   1.000
_cell.length_b   1.000
_cell.length_c   1.000
_cell.angle_alpha   90.00
_cell.angle_beta   90.00
_cell.angle_gamma   90.00
#
_symmetry.space_group_name_H-M   'P 1'
#
loop_
_entity.id
_entity.type
_entity.pdbx_description
1 polymer ?
#
loop_
_entity_poly.entity_id
_entity_poly.type
_entity_poly.pdbx_seq_one_letter_code
_entity_poly.pdbx_strand_id
1 'polypeptide(L)'
;MTRTPFWIAIGVIAAILLAASIWAGVRWLRGRMQRSGERRVAERYEPGQVRQLDTAANFFGFGSKGSAQVRGSGVLALTPSELWFSRYALRDDHAIALARVSEVALVSSHLRKKILGRKLLFVRFRDEHGEEDTAAWMVDDASEWKRAVEHWVAQAAPARAPVRASEDTDATPIPGDSGAARDAPDASAEP
;
A
#
# COMPACT_ATOMS: atom_id res chain seq x y z
N MET A 1 -24.19 -42.06 -43.07
CA MET A 1 -23.39 -40.86 -43.39
C MET A 1 -24.20 -39.62 -43.00
N THR A 2 -23.98 -39.08 -41.80
CA THR A 2 -24.63 -37.84 -41.36
C THR A 2 -23.94 -36.66 -42.04
N ARG A 3 -24.55 -36.11 -43.10
CA ARG A 3 -24.14 -34.83 -43.67
C ARG A 3 -24.48 -33.77 -42.62
N THR A 4 -23.48 -33.27 -41.90
CA THR A 4 -23.65 -32.03 -41.14
C THR A 4 -24.15 -30.96 -42.11
N PRO A 5 -25.32 -30.34 -41.86
CA PRO A 5 -25.87 -29.36 -42.77
C PRO A 5 -24.88 -28.19 -42.88
N PHE A 6 -24.49 -27.87 -44.12
CA PHE A 6 -23.49 -26.86 -44.47
C PHE A 6 -23.68 -25.51 -43.74
N TRP A 7 -24.92 -25.14 -43.41
CA TRP A 7 -25.27 -23.98 -42.61
C TRP A 7 -24.71 -23.99 -41.18
N ILE A 8 -24.56 -25.15 -40.55
CA ILE A 8 -23.92 -25.28 -39.23
C ILE A 8 -22.44 -24.92 -39.34
N ALA A 9 -21.75 -25.37 -40.39
CA ALA A 9 -20.34 -25.03 -40.60
C ALA A 9 -20.14 -23.53 -40.81
N ILE A 10 -21.00 -22.88 -41.60
CA ILE A 10 -20.98 -21.42 -41.79
C ILE A 10 -21.22 -20.69 -40.46
N GLY A 11 -22.23 -21.10 -39.70
CA GLY A 11 -22.55 -20.49 -38.40
C GLY A 11 -21.39 -20.58 -37.40
N VAL A 12 -20.72 -21.75 -37.34
CA VAL A 12 -19.55 -21.95 -36.48
C VAL A 12 -18.37 -21.08 -36.92
N ILE A 13 -18.09 -20.99 -38.22
CA ILE A 13 -17.02 -20.13 -38.75
C ILE A 13 -17.28 -18.66 -38.42
N ALA A 14 -18.52 -18.18 -38.62
CA ALA A 14 -18.90 -16.81 -38.29
C ALA A 14 -18.73 -16.51 -36.79
N ALA A 15 -19.12 -17.44 -35.92
CA ALA A 15 -18.93 -17.31 -34.47
C ALA A 15 -17.45 -17.26 -34.06
N ILE A 16 -16.60 -18.10 -34.67
CA ILE A 16 -15.15 -18.10 -34.43
C ILE A 16 -14.53 -16.78 -34.86
N LEU A 17 -14.88 -16.27 -36.05
CA LEU A 17 -14.38 -14.99 -36.57
C LEU A 17 -14.80 -13.82 -35.69
N LEU A 18 -16.06 -13.82 -35.20
CA LEU A 18 -16.53 -12.81 -34.25
C LEU A 18 -15.74 -12.86 -32.94
N ALA A 19 -15.55 -14.06 -32.37
CA ALA A 19 -14.78 -14.24 -31.14
C ALA A 19 -13.32 -13.80 -31.31
N ALA A 20 -12.67 -14.17 -32.42
CA ALA A 20 -11.31 -13.76 -32.74
C ALA A 20 -11.19 -12.24 -32.89
N SER A 21 -12.18 -11.60 -33.52
CA SER A 21 -12.22 -10.13 -33.70
C SER A 21 -12.35 -9.41 -32.36
N ILE A 22 -13.24 -9.88 -31.48
CA ILE A 22 -13.39 -9.34 -30.12
C ILE A 22 -12.09 -9.53 -29.33
N TRP A 23 -11.49 -10.72 -29.37
CA TRP A 23 -10.23 -11.01 -28.68
C TRP A 23 -9.08 -10.11 -29.16
N ALA A 24 -8.93 -9.95 -30.48
CA ALA A 24 -7.93 -9.06 -31.08
C ALA A 24 -8.16 -7.60 -30.67
N GLY A 25 -9.41 -7.14 -30.68
CA GLY A 25 -9.79 -5.79 -30.23
C GLY A 25 -9.42 -5.54 -28.77
N VAL A 26 -9.73 -6.48 -27.87
CA VAL A 26 -9.36 -6.40 -26.44
C VAL A 26 -7.84 -6.38 -26.26
N ARG A 27 -7.11 -7.23 -27.01
CA ARG A 27 -5.64 -7.28 -26.95
C ARG A 27 -5.01 -5.98 -27.45
N TRP A 28 -5.53 -5.41 -28.54
CA TRP A 28 -5.10 -4.11 -29.05
C TRP A 28 -5.37 -2.98 -28.04
N LEU A 29 -6.56 -2.97 -27.43
CA LEU A 29 -6.92 -1.98 -26.43
C LEU A 29 -6.02 -2.07 -25.18
N ARG A 30 -5.74 -3.28 -24.67
CA ARG A 30 -4.79 -3.48 -23.56
C ARG A 30 -3.41 -2.96 -23.93
N GLY A 31 -2.88 -3.32 -25.11
CA GLY A 31 -1.57 -2.83 -25.55
C GLY A 31 -1.50 -1.30 -25.67
N ARG A 32 -2.60 -0.65 -26.10
CA ARG A 32 -2.69 0.81 -26.13
C ARG A 32 -2.70 1.42 -24.72
N MET A 33 -3.45 0.84 -23.78
CA MET A 33 -3.50 1.31 -22.39
C MET A 33 -2.15 1.16 -21.70
N GLN A 34 -1.45 0.04 -21.90
CA GLN A 34 -0.12 -0.20 -21.32
C GLN A 34 0.89 0.85 -21.78
N ARG A 35 0.94 1.15 -23.08
CA ARG A 35 1.79 2.23 -23.62
C ARG A 35 1.47 3.60 -23.03
N SER A 36 0.19 3.87 -22.75
CA SER A 36 -0.19 5.11 -22.07
C SER A 36 0.31 5.13 -20.63
N GLY A 37 0.30 4.01 -19.93
CA GLY A 37 0.82 3.89 -18.57
C GLY A 37 2.33 4.09 -18.52
N GLU A 38 3.06 3.40 -19.40
CA GLU A 38 4.50 3.54 -19.55
C GLU A 38 4.92 4.97 -19.87
N ARG A 39 4.17 5.66 -20.74
CA ARG A 39 4.41 7.08 -21.02
C ARG A 39 4.27 7.95 -19.78
N ARG A 40 3.20 7.76 -18.98
CA ARG A 40 3.02 8.55 -17.75
C ARG A 40 4.11 8.28 -16.72
N VAL A 41 4.57 7.04 -16.64
CA VAL A 41 5.71 6.67 -15.79
C VAL A 41 6.98 7.35 -16.28
N ALA A 42 7.25 7.34 -17.58
CA ALA A 42 8.41 8.01 -18.17
C ALA A 42 8.34 9.54 -18.11
N GLU A 43 7.14 10.13 -18.09
CA GLU A 43 6.92 11.56 -17.88
C GLU A 43 7.18 11.97 -16.42
N ARG A 44 6.92 11.07 -15.46
CA ARG A 44 7.04 11.35 -14.03
C ARG A 44 8.40 10.96 -13.44
N TYR A 45 9.02 9.90 -13.95
CA TYR A 45 10.21 9.29 -13.36
C TYR A 45 11.32 9.14 -14.40
N GLU A 46 12.54 9.41 -13.95
CA GLU A 46 13.75 9.16 -14.73
C GLU A 46 13.98 7.65 -14.91
N PRO A 47 14.61 7.23 -16.02
CA PRO A 47 15.00 5.84 -16.21
C PRO A 47 15.80 5.30 -15.02
N GLY A 48 15.36 4.16 -14.47
CA GLY A 48 16.02 3.50 -13.34
C GLY A 48 15.56 3.92 -11.94
N GLN A 49 14.66 4.91 -11.81
CA GLN A 49 14.00 5.23 -10.53
C GLN A 49 12.91 4.23 -10.17
N VAL A 50 12.22 3.69 -11.18
CA VAL A 50 11.16 2.70 -11.00
C VAL A 50 11.77 1.33 -10.77
N ARG A 51 11.40 0.71 -9.64
CA ARG A 51 11.90 -0.59 -9.20
C ARG A 51 10.98 -1.72 -9.61
N GLN A 52 9.69 -1.46 -9.63
CA GLN A 52 8.68 -2.40 -10.08
C GLN A 52 7.54 -1.65 -10.75
N LEU A 53 6.99 -2.22 -11.83
CA LEU A 53 5.96 -1.62 -12.65
C LEU A 53 4.92 -2.65 -13.04
N ASP A 54 3.65 -2.31 -12.85
CA ASP A 54 2.51 -3.09 -13.33
C ASP A 54 1.58 -2.16 -14.11
N THR A 55 1.47 -2.38 -15.42
CA THR A 55 0.67 -1.57 -16.36
C THR A 55 -0.79 -2.07 -16.48
N ALA A 56 -1.18 -3.05 -15.67
CA ALA A 56 -2.53 -3.60 -15.64
C ALA A 56 -3.09 -3.74 -14.21
N ALA A 57 -2.52 -3.01 -13.26
CA ALA A 57 -2.94 -3.01 -11.87
C ALA A 57 -4.39 -2.50 -11.75
N ASN A 58 -5.22 -3.24 -11.01
CA ASN A 58 -6.61 -2.86 -10.75
C ASN A 58 -6.78 -2.34 -9.33
N PHE A 59 -7.15 -1.08 -9.19
CA PHE A 59 -7.37 -0.44 -7.90
C PHE A 59 -8.77 -0.71 -7.36
N PHE A 60 -8.82 -1.21 -6.13
CA PHE A 60 -10.05 -1.56 -5.43
C PHE A 60 -10.59 -0.42 -4.57
N GLY A 61 -9.81 0.63 -4.34
CA GLY A 61 -10.24 1.82 -3.63
C GLY A 61 -9.52 2.07 -2.31
N PHE A 62 -9.67 3.29 -1.81
CA PHE A 62 -9.29 3.72 -0.46
C PHE A 62 -10.29 3.26 0.60
N GLY A 63 -9.83 2.87 1.78
CA GLY A 63 -10.70 2.53 2.90
C GLY A 63 -11.63 3.69 3.28
N SER A 64 -11.05 4.89 3.37
CA SER A 64 -11.72 6.14 3.74
C SER A 64 -12.91 6.50 2.85
N LYS A 65 -12.82 6.25 1.53
CA LYS A 65 -13.86 6.60 0.54
C LYS A 65 -14.97 5.55 0.42
N GLY A 66 -14.86 4.43 1.12
CA GLY A 66 -15.88 3.38 1.14
C GLY A 66 -16.15 2.73 -0.22
N SER A 67 -17.24 1.99 -0.34
CA SER A 67 -17.51 1.13 -1.50
C SER A 67 -17.98 1.87 -2.76
N ALA A 68 -18.46 3.11 -2.63
CA ALA A 68 -19.06 3.92 -3.69
C ALA A 68 -18.04 4.60 -4.63
N GLN A 69 -16.75 4.55 -4.29
CA GLN A 69 -15.70 5.18 -5.09
C GLN A 69 -15.49 4.50 -6.45
N VAL A 70 -15.00 5.28 -7.40
CA VAL A 70 -14.64 4.82 -8.74
C VAL A 70 -13.39 3.95 -8.68
N ARG A 71 -13.58 2.66 -8.96
CA ARG A 71 -12.51 1.65 -9.09
C ARG A 71 -12.05 1.56 -10.54
N GLY A 72 -10.88 0.99 -10.79
CA GLY A 72 -10.45 0.80 -12.17
C GLY A 72 -9.03 0.30 -12.37
N SER A 73 -8.72 0.00 -13.63
CA SER A 73 -7.38 -0.34 -14.08
C SER A 73 -6.51 0.92 -14.22
N GLY A 74 -5.23 0.75 -13.94
CA GLY A 74 -4.24 1.78 -14.07
C GLY A 74 -2.83 1.20 -14.13
N VAL A 75 -1.87 2.09 -14.00
CA VAL A 75 -0.46 1.75 -13.84
C VAL A 75 -0.06 1.94 -12.37
N LEU A 76 0.62 0.95 -11.81
CA LEU A 76 1.21 0.99 -10.47
C LEU A 76 2.72 0.95 -10.62
N ALA A 77 3.41 1.95 -10.07
CA ALA A 77 4.86 2.04 -10.06
C ALA A 77 5.36 2.12 -8.62
N LEU A 78 6.40 1.36 -8.33
CA LEU A 78 7.13 1.41 -7.06
C LEU A 78 8.47 2.09 -7.27
N THR A 79 8.75 3.10 -6.46
CA THR A 79 10.06 3.75 -6.37
C THR A 79 10.63 3.57 -4.96
N PRO A 80 11.90 3.96 -4.69
CA PRO A 80 12.46 3.91 -3.36
C PRO A 80 11.73 4.77 -2.31
N SER A 81 10.99 5.79 -2.73
CA SER A 81 10.35 6.77 -1.84
C SER A 81 8.83 6.69 -1.81
N GLU A 82 8.19 6.24 -2.89
CA GLU A 82 6.73 6.23 -3.02
C GLU A 82 6.20 5.02 -3.79
N LEU A 83 4.96 4.66 -3.48
CA LEU A 83 4.10 3.82 -4.29
C LEU A 83 3.12 4.71 -5.04
N TRP A 84 3.23 4.75 -6.37
CA TRP A 84 2.43 5.62 -7.21
C TRP A 84 1.47 4.84 -8.09
N PHE A 85 0.21 5.25 -8.10
CA PHE A 85 -0.83 4.65 -8.92
C PHE A 85 -1.54 5.69 -9.77
N SER A 86 -1.80 5.36 -11.03
CA SER A 86 -2.45 6.26 -11.98
C SER A 86 -3.52 5.55 -12.78
N ARG A 87 -4.77 6.04 -12.69
CA ARG A 87 -5.91 5.44 -13.40
C ARG A 87 -5.95 5.85 -14.87
N TYR A 88 -6.27 4.90 -15.75
CA TYR A 88 -6.41 5.19 -17.18
C TYR A 88 -7.64 6.04 -17.50
N ALA A 89 -8.77 5.77 -16.83
CA ALA A 89 -10.05 6.40 -17.16
C ALA A 89 -10.18 7.84 -16.65
N LEU A 90 -9.71 8.11 -15.43
CA LEU A 90 -9.93 9.40 -14.75
C LEU A 90 -8.69 10.27 -14.66
N ARG A 91 -7.53 9.81 -15.13
CA ARG A 91 -6.21 10.45 -14.98
C ARG A 91 -5.80 10.87 -13.56
N ASP A 92 -6.59 10.52 -12.56
CA ASP A 92 -6.26 10.72 -11.15
C ASP A 92 -5.06 9.87 -10.74
N ASP A 93 -4.05 10.57 -10.22
CA ASP A 93 -2.80 10.03 -9.73
C ASP A 93 -2.81 10.02 -8.20
N HIS A 94 -2.30 8.95 -7.61
CA HIS A 94 -2.24 8.74 -6.17
C HIS A 94 -0.81 8.33 -5.81
N ALA A 95 -0.14 9.17 -5.03
CA ALA A 95 1.21 8.92 -4.52
C ALA A 95 1.13 8.63 -3.03
N ILE A 96 1.66 7.48 -2.61
CA ILE A 96 1.73 7.08 -1.19
C ILE A 96 3.21 7.02 -0.82
N ALA A 97 3.66 7.92 0.05
CA ALA A 97 5.03 7.91 0.56
C ALA A 97 5.28 6.63 1.37
N LEU A 98 6.34 5.88 1.03
CA LEU A 98 6.67 4.62 1.71
C LEU A 98 7.02 4.82 3.18
N ALA A 99 7.56 5.98 3.54
CA ALA A 99 7.82 6.37 4.93
C ALA A 99 6.54 6.47 5.78
N ARG A 100 5.35 6.60 5.16
CA ARG A 100 4.05 6.67 5.84
C ARG A 100 3.30 5.34 5.83
N VAL A 101 3.86 4.30 5.22
CA VAL A 101 3.26 2.97 5.18
C VAL A 101 3.50 2.27 6.50
N SER A 102 2.43 1.82 7.15
CA SER A 102 2.47 1.09 8.42
C SER A 102 2.31 -0.42 8.24
N GLU A 103 1.65 -0.86 7.16
CA GLU A 103 1.37 -2.27 6.92
C GLU A 103 1.34 -2.59 5.42
N VAL A 104 1.90 -3.73 5.05
CA VAL A 104 1.78 -4.32 3.71
C VAL A 104 1.33 -5.77 3.87
N ALA A 105 0.17 -6.11 3.31
CA ALA A 105 -0.42 -7.43 3.49
C ALA A 105 -0.98 -7.98 2.17
N LEU A 106 -1.29 -9.29 2.18
CA LEU A 106 -2.05 -9.92 1.12
C LEU A 106 -3.44 -10.29 1.63
N VAL A 107 -4.47 -9.69 1.04
CA VAL A 107 -5.86 -9.92 1.44
C VAL A 107 -6.65 -10.55 0.30
N SER A 108 -7.63 -11.40 0.64
CA SER A 108 -8.56 -11.97 -0.34
C SER A 108 -9.81 -11.11 -0.54
N SER A 109 -9.96 -10.03 0.23
CA SER A 109 -11.09 -9.13 0.14
C SER A 109 -10.75 -7.71 0.56
N HIS A 110 -11.32 -6.73 -0.16
CA HIS A 110 -11.26 -5.31 0.21
C HIS A 110 -12.61 -4.64 -0.10
N LEU A 111 -13.09 -3.77 0.79
CA LEU A 111 -14.37 -3.05 0.66
C LEU A 111 -15.55 -3.98 0.28
N ARG A 112 -15.75 -5.04 1.07
CA ARG A 112 -16.78 -6.09 0.91
C ARG A 112 -16.73 -6.89 -0.40
N LYS A 113 -15.75 -6.66 -1.29
CA LYS A 113 -15.53 -7.52 -2.47
C LYS A 113 -14.53 -8.61 -2.13
N LYS A 114 -14.98 -9.86 -2.17
CA LYS A 114 -14.11 -11.05 -2.16
C LYS A 114 -13.64 -11.32 -3.57
N ILE A 115 -12.35 -11.62 -3.73
CA ILE A 115 -11.81 -12.13 -4.99
C ILE A 115 -11.51 -13.61 -4.79
N LEU A 116 -12.22 -14.46 -5.53
CA LEU A 116 -11.95 -15.89 -5.49
C LEU A 116 -10.67 -16.19 -6.27
N GLY A 117 -9.74 -16.91 -5.64
CA GLY A 117 -8.53 -17.43 -6.28
C GLY A 117 -7.40 -16.43 -6.51
N ARG A 118 -7.53 -15.14 -6.12
CA ARG A 118 -6.44 -14.15 -6.23
C ARG A 118 -6.26 -13.36 -4.94
N LYS A 119 -5.03 -12.95 -4.67
CA LYS A 119 -4.66 -12.09 -3.55
C LYS A 119 -4.54 -10.64 -4.03
N LEU A 120 -4.93 -9.71 -3.17
CA LEU A 120 -4.76 -8.27 -3.34
C LEU A 120 -3.52 -7.82 -2.57
N LEU A 121 -2.73 -6.94 -3.18
CA LEU A 121 -1.76 -6.13 -2.46
C LEU A 121 -2.54 -5.11 -1.64
N PHE A 122 -2.45 -5.20 -0.32
CA PHE A 122 -3.06 -4.27 0.61
C PHE A 122 -1.96 -3.45 1.29
N VAL A 123 -2.19 -2.14 1.38
CA VAL A 123 -1.28 -1.20 2.04
C VAL A 123 -2.09 -0.35 3.01
N ARG A 124 -1.66 -0.28 4.27
CA ARG A 124 -2.12 0.70 5.25
C ARG A 124 -1.09 1.80 5.37
N PHE A 125 -1.54 3.05 5.36
CA PHE A 125 -0.66 4.20 5.39
C PHE A 125 -1.34 5.38 6.08
N ARG A 126 -0.55 6.40 6.43
CA ARG A 126 -1.09 7.71 6.83
C ARG A 126 -1.13 8.64 5.64
N ASP A 127 -2.25 9.32 5.46
CA ASP A 127 -2.45 10.29 4.38
C ASP A 127 -1.66 11.59 4.61
N GLU A 128 -1.97 12.65 3.85
CA GLU A 128 -1.34 13.96 4.01
C GLU A 128 -1.76 14.71 5.28
N HIS A 129 -2.91 14.38 5.85
CA HIS A 129 -3.43 14.95 7.09
C HIS A 129 -2.98 14.14 8.31
N GLY A 130 -2.33 12.99 8.11
CA GLY A 130 -1.88 12.09 9.17
C GLY A 130 -2.92 11.04 9.57
N GLU A 131 -4.05 11.01 8.89
CA GLU A 131 -5.14 10.06 9.14
C GLU A 131 -4.80 8.69 8.53
N GLU A 132 -5.21 7.61 9.21
CA GLU A 132 -5.03 6.27 8.65
C GLU A 132 -5.96 6.02 7.45
N ASP A 133 -5.38 5.56 6.36
CA ASP A 133 -6.11 5.05 5.21
C ASP A 133 -5.52 3.73 4.73
N THR A 134 -6.27 3.05 3.87
CA THR A 134 -5.90 1.76 3.31
C THR A 134 -6.16 1.77 1.82
N ALA A 135 -5.32 1.10 1.04
CA ALA A 135 -5.51 0.95 -0.38
C ALA A 135 -5.23 -0.49 -0.79
N ALA A 136 -5.97 -0.99 -1.78
CA ALA A 136 -5.74 -2.33 -2.30
C ALA A 136 -5.71 -2.37 -3.83
N TRP A 137 -4.82 -3.19 -4.36
CA TRP A 137 -4.66 -3.42 -5.79
C TRP A 137 -4.61 -4.91 -6.11
N MET A 138 -5.21 -5.28 -7.23
CA MET A 138 -4.97 -6.56 -7.88
C MET A 138 -3.89 -6.36 -8.93
N VAL A 139 -2.74 -6.99 -8.69
CA VAL A 139 -1.53 -6.95 -9.52
C VAL A 139 -1.26 -8.34 -10.10
N ASP A 140 -0.28 -8.44 -11.01
CA ASP A 140 0.08 -9.71 -11.64
C ASP A 140 0.65 -10.74 -10.63
N ASP A 141 1.71 -10.39 -9.88
CA ASP A 141 2.21 -11.19 -8.75
C ASP A 141 2.15 -10.42 -7.44
N ALA A 142 1.08 -10.65 -6.67
CA ALA A 142 0.88 -9.97 -5.40
C ALA A 142 1.97 -10.29 -4.37
N SER A 143 2.55 -11.49 -4.40
CA SER A 143 3.57 -11.89 -3.42
C SER A 143 4.90 -11.22 -3.69
N GLU A 144 5.29 -11.10 -4.96
CA GLU A 144 6.46 -10.33 -5.38
C GLU A 144 6.29 -8.85 -5.02
N TRP A 145 5.14 -8.26 -5.37
CA TRP A 145 4.82 -6.88 -5.02
C TRP A 145 4.88 -6.62 -3.52
N LYS A 146 4.32 -7.51 -2.69
CA LYS A 146 4.41 -7.39 -1.24
C LYS A 146 5.87 -7.32 -0.78
N ARG A 147 6.72 -8.26 -1.23
CA ARG A 147 8.14 -8.30 -0.83
C ARG A 147 8.88 -7.03 -1.27
N ALA A 148 8.62 -6.55 -2.48
CA ALA A 148 9.26 -5.35 -3.00
C ALA A 148 8.85 -4.10 -2.21
N VAL A 149 7.56 -3.93 -1.93
CA VAL A 149 7.08 -2.80 -1.12
C VAL A 149 7.65 -2.89 0.30
N GLU A 150 7.63 -4.06 0.95
CA GLU A 150 8.23 -4.24 2.28
C GLU A 150 9.73 -3.90 2.31
N HIS A 151 10.47 -4.33 1.29
CA HIS A 151 11.90 -4.03 1.16
C HIS A 151 12.18 -2.53 1.10
N TRP A 152 11.38 -1.77 0.35
CA TRP A 152 11.55 -0.32 0.24
C TRP A 152 10.96 0.44 1.42
N VAL A 153 9.87 -0.03 2.04
CA VAL A 153 9.35 0.52 3.30
C VAL A 153 10.38 0.40 4.41
N ALA A 154 11.07 -0.75 4.52
CA ALA A 154 12.14 -0.95 5.50
C ALA A 154 13.32 0.02 5.30
N GLN A 155 13.61 0.42 4.05
CA GLN A 155 14.66 1.39 3.73
C GLN A 155 14.20 2.86 3.84
N ALA A 156 12.92 3.12 3.61
CA ALA A 156 12.32 4.44 3.67
C ALA A 156 11.92 4.86 5.09
N ALA A 157 11.81 3.89 6.02
CA ALA A 157 11.70 4.19 7.44
C ALA A 157 12.87 5.13 7.80
N PRO A 158 12.59 6.29 8.43
CA PRO A 158 13.67 7.19 8.85
C PRO A 158 14.63 6.34 9.67
N ALA A 159 15.91 6.33 9.27
CA ALA A 159 16.99 5.63 9.95
C ALA A 159 16.68 5.64 11.44
N ARG A 160 16.22 4.50 11.98
CA ARG A 160 15.76 4.43 13.36
C ARG A 160 16.90 5.00 14.16
N ALA A 161 16.69 6.17 14.76
CA ALA A 161 17.55 6.62 15.83
C ALA A 161 17.65 5.41 16.77
N PRO A 162 18.86 4.92 17.09
CA PRO A 162 18.99 3.80 17.99
C PRO A 162 18.14 4.15 19.19
N VAL A 163 17.20 3.28 19.52
CA VAL A 163 16.50 3.29 20.80
C VAL A 163 17.63 3.44 21.82
N ARG A 164 17.77 4.63 22.40
CA ARG A 164 18.63 4.83 23.57
C ARG A 164 18.01 3.98 24.64
N ALA A 165 18.43 2.73 24.70
CA ALA A 165 18.26 1.90 25.85
C ALA A 165 18.97 2.62 27.00
N SER A 166 18.23 2.75 28.10
CA SER A 166 18.72 2.97 29.46
C SER A 166 19.61 4.19 29.70
N GLU A 167 18.98 5.28 30.15
CA GLU A 167 19.53 6.11 31.24
C GLU A 167 18.32 6.67 32.02
N ASP A 168 17.67 5.77 32.74
CA ASP A 168 16.70 6.07 33.79
C ASP A 168 17.13 5.26 35.02
N THR A 169 18.21 5.71 35.68
CA THR A 169 18.51 5.48 37.10
C THR A 169 19.63 6.46 37.49
N ASP A 170 19.27 7.73 37.72
CA ASP A 170 19.89 8.50 38.80
C ASP A 170 18.93 9.61 39.23
N ALA A 171 17.83 9.19 39.85
CA ALA A 171 17.07 10.06 40.73
C ALA A 171 17.71 9.95 42.12
N THR A 172 18.72 10.78 42.38
CA THR A 172 19.12 11.12 43.74
C THR A 172 18.45 12.45 44.12
N PRO A 173 17.50 12.46 45.07
CA PRO A 173 17.14 13.67 45.80
C PRO A 173 17.62 13.61 47.26
N ILE A 174 18.66 14.42 47.52
CA ILE A 174 18.82 15.39 48.63
C ILE A 174 18.81 14.90 50.10
N PRO A 175 19.65 15.49 50.98
CA PRO A 175 20.01 14.97 52.30
C PRO A 175 19.06 15.45 53.41
N GLY A 176 18.92 14.64 54.46
CA GLY A 176 18.18 15.03 55.65
C GLY A 176 18.27 13.99 56.76
N ASP A 177 19.36 14.03 57.54
CA ASP A 177 19.38 13.49 58.89
C ASP A 177 20.36 14.30 59.75
N SER A 178 19.85 15.36 60.38
CA SER A 178 20.51 16.04 61.49
C SER A 178 20.03 15.39 62.79
N GLY A 179 20.78 14.39 63.22
CA GLY A 179 20.63 13.72 64.51
C GLY A 179 20.82 14.69 65.68
N ALA A 180 19.77 14.76 66.48
CA ALA A 180 19.70 14.97 67.92
C ALA A 180 21.02 15.17 68.69
N ALA A 181 21.17 16.36 69.26
CA ALA A 181 21.93 16.58 70.48
C ALA A 181 21.26 17.69 71.29
N ARG A 182 20.67 17.33 72.45
CA ARG A 182 20.66 18.09 73.71
C ARG A 182 19.78 17.38 74.73
N ASP A 183 20.46 16.55 75.52
CA ASP A 183 20.15 16.37 76.94
C ASP A 183 20.39 17.70 77.68
N ALA A 184 19.43 18.12 78.50
CA ALA A 184 19.67 18.68 79.83
C ALA A 184 18.35 18.75 80.62
N PRO A 185 18.34 18.33 81.89
CA PRO A 185 17.16 18.34 82.75
C PRO A 185 17.11 19.54 83.71
N ASP A 186 15.96 19.63 84.37
CA ASP A 186 15.76 20.02 85.78
C ASP A 186 15.30 21.46 86.13
N ALA A 187 14.46 21.45 87.17
CA ALA A 187 14.27 22.45 88.21
C ALA A 187 13.33 23.65 87.96
N SER A 188 12.14 23.48 88.55
CA SER A 188 11.63 24.32 89.64
C SER A 188 10.76 25.55 89.35
N ALA A 189 9.64 25.54 90.06
CA ALA A 189 9.02 26.64 90.81
C ALA A 189 8.03 27.59 90.10
N GLU A 190 6.76 27.37 90.46
CA GLU A 190 5.76 28.34 90.97
C GLU A 190 6.31 29.69 91.50
N PRO A 191 5.50 30.76 91.60
CA PRO A 191 4.05 30.76 91.88
C PRO A 191 3.14 31.55 90.93
#